data_AF-W5SIL0-F1
#
_entry.id   AF-W5SIL0-F1
#
_cell.length_a   1.000
_cell.length_b   1.000
_cell.length_c   1.000
_cell.angle_alpha   90.00
_cell.angle_beta   90.00
_cell.angle_gamma   90.00
#
_symmetry.space_group_name_H-M   'P 1'
#
loop_
_entity.id
_entity.type
_entity.pdbx_description
1 polymer ?
#
loop_
_entity_poly.entity_id
_entity_poly.type
_entity_poly.pdbx_seq_one_letter_code
_entity_poly.pdbx_strand_id
1 'polypeptide(L)'
;MQDSLRRLKEKKLEIEKNQNKKDVFLKVERLKDRTIYHTKIFRDFYTFGIDKNDSNKFFLILRDLFKDQTCKFHLFSIKDGDKFLGMHYGYRKPIKNVISRYKENGIIKTHNFPKVFYVEFKFKKGSVFCYIKGIYYFFKKEKSNTKYCKILFEIINRLEKQIYEFYGKQLPSGGIITRWLEKNQK
;
A
#
# COMPACT_ATOMS: atom_id res chain seq x y z
N MET A 1 -29.82 -0.27 -33.29
CA MET A 1 -30.31 -0.46 -31.89
C MET A 1 -29.72 -1.71 -31.22
N GLN A 2 -29.61 -2.86 -31.92
CA GLN A 2 -28.96 -4.07 -31.37
C GLN A 2 -27.45 -3.92 -31.14
N ASP A 3 -26.74 -3.20 -32.02
CA ASP A 3 -25.27 -3.04 -31.93
C ASP A 3 -24.84 -2.17 -30.72
N SER A 4 -25.62 -1.14 -30.40
CA SER A 4 -25.42 -0.31 -29.20
C SER A 4 -25.66 -1.08 -27.91
N LEU A 5 -26.66 -1.97 -27.87
CA LEU A 5 -26.94 -2.85 -26.73
C LEU A 5 -25.85 -3.91 -26.53
N ARG A 6 -25.29 -4.43 -27.62
CA ARG A 6 -24.18 -5.38 -27.61
C ARG A 6 -22.90 -4.73 -27.06
N ARG A 7 -22.54 -3.53 -27.52
CA ARG A 7 -21.40 -2.76 -26.99
C ARG A 7 -21.55 -2.39 -25.52
N LEU A 8 -22.78 -2.09 -25.07
CA LEU A 8 -23.10 -1.84 -23.65
C LEU A 8 -22.92 -3.10 -22.80
N LYS A 9 -23.38 -4.26 -23.28
CA LYS A 9 -23.18 -5.56 -22.61
C LYS A 9 -21.70 -5.95 -22.59
N GLU A 10 -20.97 -5.74 -23.68
CA GLU A 10 -19.53 -5.99 -23.75
C GLU A 10 -18.75 -5.09 -22.81
N LYS A 11 -19.04 -3.78 -22.75
CA LYS A 11 -18.46 -2.87 -21.74
C LYS A 11 -18.82 -3.28 -20.32
N LYS A 12 -20.06 -3.72 -20.06
CA LYS A 12 -20.48 -4.19 -18.73
C LYS A 12 -19.73 -5.47 -18.34
N LEU A 13 -19.59 -6.42 -19.26
CA LEU A 13 -18.80 -7.64 -19.09
C LEU A 13 -17.30 -7.36 -18.93
N GLU A 14 -16.77 -6.33 -19.57
CA GLU A 14 -15.38 -5.88 -19.41
C GLU A 14 -15.17 -5.19 -18.06
N ILE A 15 -16.15 -4.42 -17.59
CA ILE A 15 -16.19 -3.83 -16.24
C ILE A 15 -16.30 -4.95 -15.18
N GLU A 16 -17.17 -5.94 -15.37
CA GLU A 16 -17.34 -7.10 -14.48
C GLU A 16 -16.11 -8.04 -14.50
N LYS A 17 -15.49 -8.27 -15.67
CA LYS A 17 -14.21 -8.99 -15.79
C LYS A 17 -13.06 -8.24 -15.12
N ASN A 18 -13.06 -6.90 -15.15
CA ASN A 18 -12.10 -6.08 -14.42
C ASN A 18 -12.36 -6.04 -12.90
N GLN A 19 -13.61 -6.22 -12.45
CA GLN A 19 -13.96 -6.39 -11.04
C GLN A 19 -13.46 -7.72 -10.44
N ASN A 20 -13.16 -8.73 -11.28
CA ASN A 20 -12.52 -9.98 -10.86
C ASN A 20 -10.99 -9.85 -10.63
N LYS A 21 -10.37 -8.70 -10.89
CA LYS A 21 -9.06 -8.39 -10.29
C LYS A 21 -9.31 -8.04 -8.82
N LYS A 22 -8.61 -8.71 -7.90
CA LYS A 22 -8.66 -8.38 -6.47
C LYS A 22 -8.34 -6.89 -6.29
N ASP A 23 -9.38 -6.08 -6.11
CA ASP A 23 -9.23 -4.63 -6.05
C ASP A 23 -8.30 -4.29 -4.88
N VAL A 24 -7.12 -3.75 -5.20
CA VAL A 24 -6.11 -3.37 -4.20
C VAL A 24 -6.58 -2.15 -3.42
N PHE A 25 -7.39 -1.31 -4.05
CA PHE A 25 -7.81 -0.03 -3.53
C PHE A 25 -9.15 -0.16 -2.82
N LEU A 26 -9.22 0.38 -1.61
CA LEU A 26 -10.45 0.49 -0.84
C LEU A 26 -11.21 1.77 -1.20
N LYS A 27 -10.47 2.83 -1.54
CA LYS A 27 -11.02 4.15 -1.87
C LYS A 27 -10.11 4.87 -2.86
N VAL A 28 -10.72 5.63 -3.77
CA VAL A 28 -10.03 6.57 -4.65
C VAL A 28 -10.71 7.92 -4.48
N GLU A 29 -9.95 8.96 -4.12
CA GLU A 29 -10.42 10.33 -3.95
C GLU A 29 -9.91 11.16 -5.13
N ARG A 30 -10.82 11.84 -5.84
CA ARG A 30 -10.47 12.76 -6.92
C ARG A 30 -10.71 14.18 -6.44
N LEU A 31 -9.62 14.92 -6.25
CA LEU A 31 -9.61 16.30 -5.74
C LEU A 31 -9.03 17.21 -6.81
N LYS A 32 -9.89 17.83 -7.64
CA LYS A 32 -9.49 18.67 -8.78
C LYS A 32 -8.46 17.93 -9.65
N ASP A 33 -7.20 18.37 -9.61
CA ASP A 33 -6.09 17.84 -10.41
C ASP A 33 -5.27 16.75 -9.69
N ARG A 34 -5.69 16.33 -8.49
CA ARG A 34 -4.99 15.34 -7.67
C ARG A 34 -5.85 14.12 -7.41
N THR A 35 -5.30 12.93 -7.69
CA THR A 35 -5.96 11.67 -7.33
C THR A 35 -5.23 10.97 -6.19
N ILE A 36 -5.97 10.65 -5.12
CA ILE A 36 -5.44 9.95 -3.95
C ILE A 36 -6.01 8.54 -3.91
N TYR A 37 -5.12 7.55 -3.93
CA TYR A 37 -5.46 6.14 -3.87
C TYR A 37 -5.21 5.62 -2.45
N HIS A 38 -6.19 4.90 -1.91
CA HIS A 38 -6.13 4.29 -0.60
C HIS A 38 -6.25 2.78 -0.75
N THR A 39 -5.21 2.04 -0.38
CA THR A 39 -5.27 0.57 -0.44
C THR A 39 -6.24 0.01 0.61
N LYS A 40 -6.57 -1.27 0.50
CA LYS A 40 -7.01 -2.07 1.65
C LYS A 40 -5.88 -2.14 2.70
N ILE A 41 -6.18 -2.60 3.91
CA ILE A 41 -5.14 -2.89 4.90
C ILE A 41 -4.48 -4.21 4.53
N PHE A 42 -3.16 -4.19 4.34
CA PHE A 42 -2.33 -5.33 4.05
C PHE A 42 -1.45 -5.68 5.25
N ARG A 43 -0.96 -6.92 5.31
CA ARG A 43 -0.06 -7.38 6.38
C ARG A 43 1.30 -6.69 6.26
N ASP A 44 1.93 -6.80 5.09
CA ASP A 44 3.26 -6.25 4.76
C ASP A 44 3.53 -6.31 3.24
N PHE A 45 4.73 -5.85 2.86
CA PHE A 45 5.26 -5.96 1.51
C PHE A 45 5.77 -7.38 1.25
N TYR A 46 5.34 -7.98 0.14
CA TYR A 46 5.84 -9.27 -0.35
C TYR A 46 7.11 -9.06 -1.17
N THR A 47 6.99 -8.31 -2.25
CA THR A 47 8.08 -7.96 -3.18
C THR A 47 7.70 -6.73 -3.99
N PHE A 48 8.67 -6.12 -4.64
CA PHE A 48 8.53 -4.89 -5.40
C PHE A 48 9.73 -4.74 -6.33
N GLY A 49 9.62 -3.81 -7.28
CA GLY A 49 10.72 -3.47 -8.17
C GLY A 49 10.24 -2.86 -9.48
N ILE A 50 11.16 -2.76 -10.43
CA ILE A 50 10.88 -2.29 -11.78
C ILE A 50 10.20 -3.41 -12.55
N ASP A 51 9.09 -3.10 -13.25
CA ASP A 51 8.40 -4.10 -14.06
C ASP A 51 9.29 -4.51 -15.24
N LYS A 52 9.53 -5.81 -15.40
CA LYS A 52 10.40 -6.35 -16.46
C LYS A 52 9.85 -6.07 -17.85
N ASN A 53 8.53 -5.96 -17.98
CA ASN A 53 7.87 -5.71 -19.25
C ASN A 53 7.68 -4.21 -19.52
N ASP A 54 7.77 -3.38 -18.48
CA ASP A 54 7.65 -1.93 -18.58
C ASP A 54 8.56 -1.25 -17.56
N SER A 55 9.78 -0.96 -18.00
CA SER A 55 10.81 -0.31 -17.18
C SER A 55 10.40 1.08 -16.68
N ASN A 56 9.30 1.64 -17.16
CA ASN A 56 8.76 2.92 -16.72
C ASN A 56 7.80 2.78 -15.54
N LYS A 57 7.56 1.57 -15.04
CA LYS A 57 6.64 1.30 -13.94
C LYS A 57 7.35 0.59 -12.80
N PHE A 58 7.12 1.10 -11.60
CA PHE A 58 7.49 0.44 -10.36
C PHE A 58 6.28 -0.31 -9.80
N PHE A 59 6.40 -1.61 -9.55
CA PHE A 59 5.33 -2.42 -9.00
C PHE A 59 5.54 -2.70 -7.51
N LEU A 60 4.44 -2.89 -6.80
CA LEU A 60 4.41 -3.43 -5.45
C LEU A 60 3.49 -4.64 -5.40
N ILE A 61 3.92 -5.67 -4.67
CA ILE A 61 3.10 -6.82 -4.31
C ILE A 61 2.96 -6.84 -2.79
N LEU A 62 1.73 -6.79 -2.30
CA LEU A 62 1.39 -6.77 -0.88
C LEU A 62 0.76 -8.10 -0.46
N ARG A 63 1.06 -8.56 0.76
CA ARG A 63 0.39 -9.74 1.37
C ARG A 63 -0.90 -9.33 2.05
N ASP A 64 -2.00 -10.00 1.70
CA ASP A 64 -3.31 -9.82 2.32
C ASP A 64 -3.22 -9.99 3.84
N LEU A 65 -4.12 -9.29 4.54
CA LEU A 65 -4.12 -9.22 5.98
C LEU A 65 -4.58 -10.53 6.65
N PHE A 66 -5.51 -11.25 6.02
CA PHE A 66 -6.17 -12.41 6.63
C PHE A 66 -6.00 -13.69 5.83
N LYS A 67 -5.83 -13.57 4.51
CA LYS A 67 -5.70 -14.71 3.60
C LYS A 67 -4.25 -14.84 3.16
N ASP A 68 -3.84 -16.06 2.81
CA ASP A 68 -2.54 -16.27 2.16
C ASP A 68 -2.63 -15.93 0.68
N GLN A 69 -2.78 -14.63 0.41
CA GLN A 69 -2.97 -14.09 -0.93
C GLN A 69 -2.13 -12.84 -1.10
N THR A 70 -1.74 -12.55 -2.33
CA THR A 70 -1.02 -11.33 -2.68
C THR A 70 -1.81 -10.47 -3.65
N CYS A 71 -1.52 -9.17 -3.64
CA CYS A 71 -2.13 -8.16 -4.52
C CYS A 71 -1.02 -7.32 -5.16
N LYS A 72 -1.01 -7.25 -6.50
CA LYS A 72 -0.05 -6.45 -7.27
C LYS A 72 -0.71 -5.16 -7.77
N PHE A 73 0.01 -4.04 -7.70
CA PHE A 73 -0.32 -2.81 -8.39
C PHE A 73 0.96 -2.06 -8.79
N HIS A 74 0.82 -1.03 -9.62
CA HIS A 74 1.93 -0.17 -10.04
C HIS A 74 1.76 1.24 -9.46
N LEU A 75 2.88 1.87 -9.13
CA LEU A 75 2.93 3.32 -8.89
C LEU A 75 2.86 4.07 -10.23
N PHE A 76 2.69 5.40 -10.15
CA PHE A 76 2.67 6.27 -11.32
C PHE A 76 3.93 6.11 -12.16
N SER A 77 3.76 6.08 -13.48
CA SER A 77 4.88 5.88 -14.40
C SER A 77 5.75 7.14 -14.49
N ILE A 78 7.04 6.96 -14.72
CA ILE A 78 7.94 8.07 -15.05
C ILE A 78 7.58 8.74 -16.39
N LYS A 79 6.91 8.02 -17.31
CA LYS A 79 6.47 8.55 -18.61
C LYS A 79 5.30 9.52 -18.52
N ASP A 80 4.47 9.40 -17.50
CA ASP A 80 3.25 10.21 -17.34
C ASP A 80 3.57 11.66 -16.91
N GLY A 81 4.85 11.97 -16.67
CA GLY A 81 5.33 13.28 -16.28
C GLY A 81 4.89 13.73 -14.88
N ASP A 82 4.32 12.82 -14.07
CA ASP A 82 3.98 13.12 -12.69
C ASP A 82 5.22 13.04 -11.79
N LYS A 83 5.58 14.18 -11.20
CA LYS A 83 6.81 14.31 -10.40
C LYS A 83 6.64 13.61 -9.06
N PHE A 84 7.46 12.59 -8.80
CA PHE A 84 7.58 12.00 -7.46
C PHE A 84 8.16 13.04 -6.47
N LEU A 85 7.46 13.22 -5.35
CA LEU A 85 7.78 14.18 -4.30
C LEU A 85 8.44 13.52 -3.09
N GLY A 86 8.24 12.22 -2.89
CA GLY A 86 8.88 11.46 -1.82
C GLY A 86 7.95 10.46 -1.13
N MET A 87 8.50 9.78 -0.13
CA MET A 87 7.76 8.89 0.77
C MET A 87 7.49 9.54 2.12
N HIS A 88 6.35 9.21 2.72
CA HIS A 88 5.99 9.64 4.07
C HIS A 88 5.32 8.50 4.85
N TYR A 89 5.65 8.36 6.13
CA TYR A 89 5.00 7.41 7.02
C TYR A 89 4.08 8.12 7.99
N GLY A 90 2.97 7.48 8.33
CA GLY A 90 2.04 8.01 9.30
C GLY A 90 1.06 6.96 9.80
N TYR A 91 0.14 7.41 10.64
CA TYR A 91 -0.98 6.62 11.08
C TYR A 91 -2.25 7.48 11.10
N ARG A 92 -3.40 6.86 10.88
CA ARG A 92 -4.71 7.52 10.92
C ARG A 92 -5.81 6.56 11.35
N LYS A 93 -7.02 7.07 11.60
CA LYS A 93 -8.20 6.22 11.75
C LYS A 93 -8.46 5.45 10.44
N PRO A 94 -8.82 4.15 10.49
CA PRO A 94 -9.15 3.38 9.29
C PRO A 94 -10.30 4.01 8.51
N ILE A 95 -10.24 3.93 7.18
CA ILE A 95 -11.33 4.41 6.30
C ILE A 95 -12.59 3.55 6.49
N LYS A 96 -12.39 2.25 6.67
CA LYS A 96 -13.43 1.28 7.02
C LYS A 96 -12.99 0.56 8.28
N ASN A 97 -13.89 0.35 9.23
CA ASN A 97 -13.61 -0.43 10.43
C ASN A 97 -13.13 -1.82 10.03
N VAL A 98 -11.89 -2.14 10.40
CA VAL A 98 -11.35 -3.48 10.24
C VAL A 98 -11.48 -4.18 11.57
N ILE A 99 -12.16 -5.31 11.53
CA ILE A 99 -12.39 -6.17 12.68
C ILE A 99 -11.62 -7.45 12.41
N SER A 100 -10.59 -7.75 13.20
CA SER A 100 -10.02 -9.09 13.20
C SER A 100 -10.79 -9.94 14.21
N ARG A 101 -11.47 -10.98 13.72
CA ARG A 101 -12.05 -12.03 14.56
C ARG A 101 -11.05 -13.17 14.63
N TYR A 102 -10.64 -13.55 15.83
CA TYR A 102 -9.84 -14.74 16.06
C TYR A 102 -10.40 -15.52 17.25
N LYS A 103 -10.27 -16.84 17.19
CA LYS A 103 -10.77 -17.74 18.23
C LYS A 103 -9.61 -18.02 19.18
N GLU A 104 -9.79 -17.66 20.45
CA GLU A 104 -8.84 -17.94 21.52
C GLU A 104 -9.59 -18.68 22.61
N ASN A 105 -9.18 -19.91 22.91
CA ASN A 105 -9.83 -20.80 23.89
C ASN A 105 -11.35 -20.95 23.69
N GLY A 106 -11.81 -21.05 22.43
CA GLY A 106 -13.23 -21.19 22.09
C GLY A 106 -14.03 -19.88 22.04
N ILE A 107 -13.51 -18.77 22.59
CA ILE A 107 -14.16 -17.46 22.61
C ILE A 107 -13.76 -16.66 21.36
N ILE A 108 -14.75 -16.07 20.67
CA ILE A 108 -14.51 -15.18 19.54
C ILE A 108 -14.07 -13.82 20.08
N LYS A 109 -12.79 -13.50 19.96
CA LYS A 109 -12.27 -12.16 20.26
C LYS A 109 -12.31 -11.30 19.01
N THR A 110 -12.81 -10.08 19.21
CA THR A 110 -12.97 -9.06 18.17
C THR A 110 -12.01 -7.93 18.50
N HIS A 111 -10.96 -7.76 17.69
CA HIS A 111 -10.02 -6.65 17.86
C HIS A 111 -10.26 -5.59 16.79
N ASN A 112 -10.61 -4.39 17.24
CA ASN A 112 -10.75 -3.20 16.40
C ASN A 112 -9.38 -2.55 16.21
N PHE A 113 -9.09 -2.03 15.01
CA PHE A 113 -7.87 -1.26 14.77
C PHE A 113 -8.16 0.24 15.00
N PRO A 114 -7.82 0.83 16.18
CA PRO A 114 -8.10 2.24 16.44
C PRO A 114 -7.32 3.18 15.51
N LYS A 115 -6.15 2.72 15.05
CA LYS A 115 -5.33 3.38 14.04
C LYS A 115 -4.74 2.35 13.08
N VAL A 116 -4.56 2.78 11.83
CA VAL A 116 -3.86 2.05 10.78
C VAL A 116 -2.63 2.85 10.35
N PHE A 117 -1.53 2.14 10.18
CA PHE A 117 -0.25 2.69 9.75
C PHE A 117 -0.15 2.63 8.23
N TYR A 118 0.50 3.63 7.63
CA TYR A 118 0.66 3.70 6.20
C TYR A 118 2.04 4.20 5.78
N VAL A 119 2.39 3.87 4.55
CA VAL A 119 3.36 4.62 3.74
C VAL A 119 2.61 5.33 2.62
N GLU A 120 2.88 6.60 2.44
CA GLU A 120 2.40 7.42 1.33
C GLU A 120 3.51 7.57 0.30
N PHE A 121 3.22 7.21 -0.95
CA PHE A 121 4.02 7.58 -2.11
C PHE A 121 3.42 8.85 -2.71
N LYS A 122 4.10 9.99 -2.54
CA LYS A 122 3.58 11.29 -2.90
C LYS A 122 4.07 11.70 -4.28
N PHE A 123 3.14 12.16 -5.11
CA PHE A 123 3.40 12.70 -6.45
C PHE A 123 2.77 14.10 -6.57
N LYS A 124 3.07 14.82 -7.66
CA LYS A 124 2.53 16.16 -7.88
C LYS A 124 1.03 16.11 -8.20
N LYS A 125 0.59 15.15 -9.02
CA LYS A 125 -0.81 14.94 -9.43
C LYS A 125 -1.50 13.80 -8.67
N GLY A 126 -0.85 13.21 -7.67
CA GLY A 126 -1.48 12.15 -6.90
C GLY A 126 -0.73 11.71 -5.65
N SER A 127 -1.34 10.75 -4.94
CA SER A 127 -0.68 10.01 -3.87
C SER A 127 -1.22 8.60 -3.80
N VAL A 128 -0.39 7.65 -3.36
CA VAL A 128 -0.83 6.29 -3.03
C VAL A 128 -0.54 6.02 -1.56
N PHE A 129 -1.59 5.83 -0.77
CA PHE A 129 -1.51 5.42 0.63
C PHE A 129 -1.61 3.90 0.74
N CYS A 130 -0.49 3.26 1.09
CA CYS A 130 -0.43 1.83 1.37
C CYS A 130 -0.55 1.58 2.86
N TYR A 131 -1.65 0.97 3.27
CA TYR A 131 -1.91 0.66 4.68
C TYR A 131 -1.30 -0.69 5.07
N ILE A 132 -0.32 -0.66 5.98
CA ILE A 132 0.48 -1.83 6.36
C ILE A 132 0.34 -2.07 7.86
N LYS A 133 -0.28 -3.20 8.24
CA LYS A 133 -0.43 -3.60 9.64
C LYS A 133 0.92 -3.87 10.30
N GLY A 134 1.88 -4.46 9.60
CA GLY A 134 3.19 -4.81 10.15
C GLY A 134 3.93 -3.63 10.78
N ILE A 135 3.76 -2.40 10.25
CA ILE A 135 4.40 -1.18 10.77
C ILE A 135 3.95 -0.89 12.22
N TYR A 136 2.73 -1.26 12.60
CA TYR A 136 2.25 -1.12 13.99
C TYR A 136 3.16 -1.83 14.99
N TYR A 137 3.74 -2.98 14.61
CA TYR A 137 4.54 -3.78 15.53
C TYR A 137 5.89 -3.16 15.88
N PHE A 138 6.36 -2.16 15.12
CA PHE A 138 7.52 -1.36 15.51
C PHE A 138 7.28 -0.53 16.77
N PHE A 139 6.02 -0.23 17.08
CA PHE A 139 5.62 0.56 18.26
C PHE A 139 5.20 -0.31 19.45
N LYS A 140 5.37 -1.63 19.36
CA LYS A 140 5.06 -2.57 20.43
C LYS A 140 6.33 -3.13 21.00
N LYS A 141 6.67 -2.78 22.24
CA LYS A 141 7.92 -3.19 22.91
C LYS A 141 8.11 -4.71 22.89
N GLU A 142 7.02 -5.45 23.05
CA GLU A 142 6.98 -6.91 23.04
C GLU A 142 7.11 -7.53 21.64
N LYS A 143 6.98 -6.75 20.56
CA LYS A 143 7.07 -7.23 19.17
C LYS A 143 8.19 -6.60 18.35
N SER A 144 8.69 -5.42 18.72
CA SER A 144 9.64 -4.64 17.92
C SER A 144 10.95 -5.38 17.63
N ASN A 145 11.43 -6.19 18.58
CA ASN A 145 12.65 -6.98 18.43
C ASN A 145 12.46 -8.37 17.80
N THR A 146 11.24 -8.72 17.38
CA THR A 146 10.97 -10.02 16.75
C THR A 146 11.64 -10.13 15.38
N LYS A 147 11.95 -11.36 14.96
CA LYS A 147 12.48 -11.67 13.62
C LYS A 147 11.62 -11.06 12.51
N TYR A 148 10.30 -11.09 12.67
CA TYR A 148 9.36 -10.49 11.73
C TYR A 148 9.61 -8.99 11.54
N CYS A 149 9.71 -8.23 12.64
CA CYS A 149 9.93 -6.80 12.58
C CYS A 149 11.28 -6.46 11.94
N LYS A 150 12.35 -7.16 12.29
CA LYS A 150 13.68 -6.96 11.67
C LYS A 150 13.62 -7.14 10.15
N ILE A 151 13.01 -8.23 9.69
CA ILE A 151 12.82 -8.50 8.25
C ILE A 151 11.96 -7.42 7.59
N LEU A 152 10.84 -7.03 8.22
CA LEU A 152 9.97 -5.97 7.67
C LEU A 152 10.73 -4.64 7.53
N PHE A 153 11.56 -4.29 8.51
CA PHE A 153 12.37 -3.08 8.50
C PHE A 153 13.38 -3.09 7.35
N GLU A 154 14.08 -4.21 7.14
CA GLU A 154 15.00 -4.40 6.00
C GLU A 154 14.27 -4.29 4.66
N ILE A 155 13.09 -4.90 4.53
CA ILE A 155 12.25 -4.82 3.33
C ILE A 155 11.85 -3.36 3.04
N ILE A 156 11.45 -2.61 4.07
CA ILE A 156 11.08 -1.19 3.92
C ILE A 156 12.30 -0.34 3.53
N ASN A 157 13.46 -0.54 4.15
CA ASN A 157 14.68 0.19 3.76
C ASN A 157 15.08 -0.09 2.30
N ARG A 158 14.96 -1.35 1.85
CA ARG A 158 15.19 -1.71 0.45
C ARG A 158 14.16 -1.04 -0.48
N LEU A 159 12.90 -0.97 -0.07
CA LEU A 159 11.83 -0.32 -0.82
C LEU A 159 12.13 1.17 -1.02
N GLU A 160 12.51 1.87 0.06
CA GLU A 160 12.87 3.28 0.01
C GLU A 160 14.01 3.53 -0.97
N LYS A 161 15.09 2.76 -0.87
CA LYS A 161 16.26 2.90 -1.75
C LYS A 161 15.87 2.71 -3.22
N GLN A 162 15.17 1.62 -3.55
CA GLN A 162 14.79 1.31 -4.93
C GLN A 162 13.80 2.31 -5.52
N ILE A 163 12.81 2.80 -4.74
CA ILE A 163 11.86 3.79 -5.23
C ILE A 163 12.53 5.13 -5.49
N TYR A 164 13.39 5.57 -4.57
CA TYR A 164 14.11 6.83 -4.75
C TYR A 164 15.04 6.77 -5.96
N GLU A 165 15.78 5.68 -6.14
CA GLU A 165 16.61 5.42 -7.32
C GLU A 165 15.77 5.41 -8.61
N PHE A 166 14.66 4.67 -8.63
CA PHE A 166 13.76 4.57 -9.78
C PHE A 166 13.20 5.92 -10.24
N TYR A 167 12.85 6.80 -9.30
CA TYR A 167 12.33 8.14 -9.60
C TYR A 167 13.43 9.22 -9.71
N GLY A 168 14.72 8.84 -9.74
CA GLY A 168 15.83 9.78 -9.88
C GLY A 168 15.95 10.77 -8.71
N LYS A 169 15.69 10.31 -7.48
CA LYS A 169 15.72 11.11 -6.24
C LYS A 169 16.80 10.60 -5.29
N GLN A 170 17.41 11.52 -4.57
CA GLN A 170 18.31 11.17 -3.48
C GLN A 170 17.51 10.80 -2.22
N LEU A 171 17.76 9.61 -1.67
CA LEU A 171 17.18 9.20 -0.39
C LEU A 171 17.81 10.01 0.76
N PRO A 172 17.03 10.55 1.70
CA PRO A 172 17.59 11.22 2.87
C PRO A 172 18.48 10.29 3.70
N SER A 173 19.60 10.82 4.20
CA SER A 173 20.57 10.05 5.02
C SER A 173 19.90 9.35 6.21
N GLY A 174 20.20 8.08 6.44
CA GLY A 174 19.60 7.27 7.51
C GLY A 174 18.21 6.70 7.20
N GLY A 175 17.62 7.01 6.05
CA GLY A 175 16.32 6.45 5.65
C GLY A 175 15.13 7.17 6.30
N ILE A 176 13.97 7.08 5.66
CA ILE A 176 12.76 7.82 6.05
C ILE A 176 12.04 7.06 7.17
N ILE A 177 11.97 5.74 7.09
CA ILE A 177 11.35 4.90 8.14
C ILE A 177 12.11 5.02 9.45
N THR A 178 13.45 5.01 9.44
CA THR A 178 14.29 5.12 10.64
C THR A 178 14.02 6.44 11.36
N ARG A 179 14.15 7.56 10.64
CA ARG A 179 13.89 8.91 11.18
C ARG A 179 12.45 9.04 11.71
N TRP A 180 11.50 8.43 11.01
CA TRP A 180 10.10 8.48 11.42
C TRP A 180 9.86 7.65 12.69
N LEU A 181 10.46 6.47 12.83
CA LEU A 181 10.38 5.67 14.04
C LEU A 181 11.02 6.38 15.23
N GLU A 182 12.22 6.92 15.08
CA GLU A 182 12.93 7.68 16.12
C GLU A 182 12.10 8.86 16.63
N LYS A 183 11.48 9.63 15.73
CA LYS A 183 10.63 10.77 16.10
C LYS A 183 9.35 10.36 16.85
N ASN A 184 8.86 9.14 16.64
CA ASN A 184 7.56 8.69 17.15
C ASN A 184 7.65 7.62 18.25
N GLN A 185 8.85 7.12 18.55
CA GLN A 185 9.13 6.32 19.74
C GLN A 185 9.27 7.28 20.93
N LYS A 186 8.18 7.44 21.67
CA LYS A 186 8.18 8.03 23.02
C LYS A 186 8.08 6.92 24.06
#